data_AF-A0A8J6KS89-F1
#
_entry.id   AF-A0A8J6KS89-F1
#
_cell.length_a   1.000
_cell.length_b   1.000
_cell.length_c   1.000
_cell.angle_alpha   90.00
_cell.angle_beta   90.00
_cell.angle_gamma   90.00
#
_symmetry.space_group_name_H-M   'P 1'
#
loop_
_entity.id
_entity.type
_entity.pdbx_description
1 polymer ?
#
loop_
_entity_poly.entity_id
_entity_poly.type
_entity_poly.pdbx_seq_one_letter_code
_entity_poly.pdbx_strand_id
1 'polypeptide(L)'
;MEDQEKIDCYPDEQGATEANCIARGCIWELIGRPVMVPYWSLGFQLCRYGYENDAEIANLYDEMVAKRIPYDVQYSDIDYMERQLDFTLSPKFSGFPDLINRMKKDGMRVILILVATITDIRLMLGEAYTVEWNIMEDQEKIDCYPDEQGASEANCIARGCIWEESSFSGVPYCYFVNELYSVSNVQNGPNEATANISLKASPFTNAFPSTPVDQLQLRVIYHKNDMLQFKIYDPSHSRYEVPVPLNIPAVPESTSEGRLYDVTIKENPFGIEIRRKSTGTVM
;
A
#
# COMPACT_ATOMS: atom_id res chain seq x y z
N MET A 1 -13.08 32.33 17.11
CA MET A 1 -13.04 31.72 18.46
C MET A 1 -14.49 31.49 18.83
N GLU A 2 -15.01 30.35 18.40
CA GLU A 2 -16.33 29.86 18.81
C GLU A 2 -16.05 28.88 19.94
N ASP A 3 -16.70 29.11 21.07
CA ASP A 3 -16.55 28.31 22.28
C ASP A 3 -16.96 26.86 21.99
N GLN A 4 -15.99 25.94 22.00
CA GLN A 4 -16.30 24.53 22.18
C GLN A 4 -16.87 24.36 23.59
N GLU A 5 -18.19 24.19 23.69
CA GLU A 5 -18.82 23.63 24.87
C GLU A 5 -18.09 22.32 25.23
N LYS A 6 -17.29 22.37 26.30
CA LYS A 6 -16.77 21.16 26.95
C LYS A 6 -17.98 20.42 27.50
N ILE A 7 -18.35 19.33 26.83
CA ILE A 7 -19.35 18.39 27.32
C ILE A 7 -18.78 17.75 28.59
N ASP A 8 -19.33 18.14 29.74
CA ASP A 8 -18.96 17.59 31.04
C ASP A 8 -19.77 16.31 31.32
N CYS A 9 -19.13 15.15 31.16
CA CYS A 9 -19.76 13.86 31.41
C CYS A 9 -19.94 13.53 32.91
N TYR A 10 -19.66 14.47 33.83
CA TYR A 10 -19.59 14.21 35.27
C TYR A 10 -20.38 15.21 36.13
N PRO A 11 -21.64 14.93 36.51
CA PRO A 11 -22.33 15.77 37.48
C PRO A 11 -21.92 15.52 38.95
N ASP A 12 -21.28 14.38 39.28
CA ASP A 12 -21.09 13.98 40.68
C ASP A 12 -19.68 13.45 40.99
N GLU A 13 -19.13 13.90 42.14
CA GLU A 13 -17.79 13.67 42.70
C GLU A 13 -17.45 12.21 43.08
N GLN A 14 -18.10 11.21 42.48
CA GLN A 14 -17.87 9.79 42.76
C GLN A 14 -17.21 9.10 41.55
N GLY A 15 -15.88 9.26 41.48
CA GLY A 15 -14.92 8.36 40.85
C GLY A 15 -15.26 7.79 39.47
N ALA A 16 -14.68 8.39 38.43
CA ALA A 16 -14.67 7.84 37.07
C ALA A 16 -13.98 6.46 37.04
N THR A 17 -14.76 5.40 36.85
CA THR A 17 -14.24 4.09 36.45
C THR A 17 -14.67 3.80 35.02
N GLU A 18 -13.82 3.12 34.25
CA GLU A 18 -14.10 2.71 32.88
C GLU A 18 -15.43 1.93 32.77
N ALA A 19 -15.73 1.11 33.78
CA ALA A 19 -16.99 0.38 33.89
C ALA A 19 -18.23 1.28 33.97
N ASN A 20 -18.16 2.42 34.70
CA ASN A 20 -19.26 3.37 34.80
C ASN A 20 -19.46 4.16 33.50
N CYS A 21 -18.39 4.48 32.77
CA CYS A 21 -18.47 5.13 31.45
C CYS A 21 -19.07 4.22 30.39
N ILE A 22 -18.75 2.92 30.40
CA ILE A 22 -19.34 1.92 29.51
C ILE A 22 -20.83 1.75 29.83
N ALA A 23 -21.19 1.61 31.10
CA ALA A 23 -22.58 1.38 31.52
C ALA A 23 -23.52 2.57 31.25
N ARG A 24 -23.00 3.80 31.23
CA ARG A 24 -23.78 5.03 30.99
C ARG A 24 -23.73 5.55 29.55
N GLY A 25 -23.04 4.86 28.65
CA GLY A 25 -23.09 5.15 27.22
C GLY A 25 -22.35 6.44 26.80
N CYS A 26 -21.45 6.97 27.62
CA CYS A 26 -20.67 8.18 27.30
C CYS A 26 -19.82 7.99 26.04
N ILE A 27 -19.44 6.76 25.72
CA ILE A 27 -18.76 6.42 24.46
C ILE A 27 -19.60 6.80 23.23
N TRP A 28 -20.94 6.66 23.29
CA TRP A 28 -21.84 6.96 22.17
C TRP A 28 -22.01 8.46 21.92
N GLU A 29 -21.74 9.30 22.92
CA GLU A 29 -21.72 10.76 22.76
C GLU A 29 -20.43 11.24 22.10
N LEU A 30 -19.33 10.50 22.29
CA LEU A 30 -18.03 10.80 21.67
C LEU A 30 -17.93 10.28 20.22
N ILE A 31 -18.36 9.05 19.95
CA ILE A 31 -18.21 8.40 18.63
C ILE A 31 -19.49 8.46 17.79
N GLY A 32 -20.60 8.96 18.36
CA GLY A 32 -21.92 8.90 17.76
C GLY A 32 -22.63 7.56 17.99
N ARG A 33 -23.95 7.56 17.80
CA ARG A 33 -24.76 6.33 17.86
C ARG A 33 -24.53 5.53 16.58
N PRO A 34 -24.47 4.18 16.65
CA PRO A 34 -24.35 3.36 15.46
C PRO A 34 -25.51 3.65 14.51
N VAL A 35 -25.19 3.87 13.23
CA VAL A 35 -26.19 4.06 12.19
C VAL A 35 -26.96 2.76 12.05
N MET A 36 -28.30 2.83 11.98
CA MET A 36 -29.12 1.64 11.73
C MET A 36 -28.72 1.05 10.38
N VAL A 37 -28.39 -0.25 10.37
CA VAL A 37 -28.07 -0.97 9.13
C VAL A 37 -29.30 -0.97 8.21
N PRO A 38 -29.13 -0.86 6.89
CA PRO A 38 -30.27 -0.78 5.99
C PRO A 38 -31.12 -2.06 6.07
N TYR A 39 -32.45 -1.93 6.07
CA TYR A 39 -33.35 -3.08 6.30
C TYR A 39 -33.08 -4.31 5.41
N TRP A 40 -32.65 -4.12 4.17
CA TRP A 40 -32.33 -5.22 3.24
C TRP A 40 -31.16 -6.10 3.75
N SER A 41 -30.28 -5.60 4.61
CA SER A 41 -29.18 -6.39 5.16
C SER A 41 -29.62 -7.32 6.29
N LEU A 42 -30.84 -7.15 6.82
CA LEU A 42 -31.42 -7.99 7.87
C LEU A 42 -32.23 -9.17 7.32
N GLY A 43 -32.45 -9.17 6.01
CA GLY A 43 -33.21 -10.19 5.29
C GLY A 43 -32.43 -11.47 5.00
N PHE A 44 -33.06 -12.41 4.29
CA PHE A 44 -32.39 -13.64 3.89
C PHE A 44 -31.42 -13.37 2.74
N GLN A 45 -30.17 -13.82 2.88
CA GLN A 45 -29.10 -13.59 1.92
C GLN A 45 -28.61 -14.93 1.35
N LEU A 46 -28.59 -15.04 0.03
CA LEU A 46 -28.25 -16.28 -0.67
C LEU A 46 -26.86 -16.18 -1.29
N CYS A 47 -25.91 -16.92 -0.72
CA CYS A 47 -24.55 -17.06 -1.23
C CYS A 47 -24.25 -18.51 -1.57
N ARG A 48 -23.85 -18.76 -2.80
CA ARG A 48 -23.49 -20.09 -3.30
C ARG A 48 -22.33 -20.00 -4.27
N TYR A 49 -21.35 -20.87 -4.05
CA TYR A 49 -20.27 -21.14 -4.98
C TYR A 49 -20.70 -22.19 -6.02
N GLY A 50 -20.23 -22.05 -7.25
CA GLY A 50 -20.42 -22.99 -8.35
C GLY A 50 -21.69 -22.75 -9.15
N TYR A 51 -22.04 -21.49 -9.43
CA TYR A 51 -23.02 -21.20 -10.48
C TYR A 51 -22.40 -21.48 -11.86
N GLU A 52 -23.12 -22.19 -12.72
CA GLU A 52 -22.61 -22.56 -14.05
C GLU A 52 -22.67 -21.38 -15.03
N ASN A 53 -23.71 -20.55 -14.93
CA ASN A 53 -24.01 -19.42 -15.81
C ASN A 53 -25.09 -18.50 -15.21
N ASP A 54 -25.37 -17.37 -15.87
CA ASP A 54 -26.40 -16.42 -15.43
C ASP A 54 -27.84 -16.97 -15.51
N ALA A 55 -28.11 -17.95 -16.38
CA ALA A 55 -29.41 -18.59 -16.47
C ALA A 55 -29.74 -19.44 -15.23
N GLU A 56 -28.75 -20.08 -14.60
CA GLU A 56 -28.94 -20.79 -13.33
C GLU A 56 -29.38 -19.82 -12.22
N ILE A 57 -28.73 -18.65 -12.13
CA ILE A 57 -29.10 -17.60 -11.17
C ILE A 57 -30.51 -17.08 -11.46
N ALA A 58 -30.84 -16.83 -12.74
CA ALA A 58 -32.15 -16.36 -13.15
C ALA A 58 -33.27 -17.36 -12.80
N ASN A 59 -33.07 -18.65 -13.10
CA ASN A 59 -34.05 -19.70 -12.81
C ASN A 59 -34.25 -19.87 -11.30
N LEU A 60 -33.17 -19.84 -10.53
CA LEU A 60 -33.23 -19.90 -9.07
C LEU A 60 -34.04 -18.72 -8.50
N TYR A 61 -33.78 -17.51 -8.99
CA TYR A 61 -34.52 -16.32 -8.59
C TYR A 61 -36.02 -16.47 -8.90
N ASP A 62 -36.35 -16.87 -10.12
CA ASP A 62 -37.74 -17.03 -10.57
C ASP A 62 -38.48 -18.13 -9.78
N GLU A 63 -37.81 -19.22 -9.44
CA GLU A 63 -38.36 -20.28 -8.59
C GLU A 63 -38.62 -19.81 -7.16
N MET A 64 -37.70 -19.04 -6.57
CA MET A 64 -37.85 -18.49 -5.22
C MET A 64 -39.03 -17.52 -5.14
N VAL A 65 -39.15 -16.65 -6.14
CA VAL A 65 -40.31 -15.75 -6.31
C VAL A 65 -41.60 -16.55 -6.44
N ALA A 66 -41.63 -17.58 -7.31
CA ALA A 66 -42.81 -18.42 -7.52
C ALA A 66 -43.22 -19.18 -6.24
N LYS A 67 -42.25 -19.67 -5.47
CA LYS A 67 -42.45 -20.39 -4.20
C LYS A 67 -42.74 -19.45 -3.02
N ARG A 68 -42.71 -18.12 -3.24
CA ARG A 68 -42.89 -17.09 -2.21
C ARG A 68 -41.89 -17.24 -1.06
N ILE A 69 -40.64 -17.57 -1.39
CA ILE A 69 -39.53 -17.60 -0.45
C ILE A 69 -38.78 -16.28 -0.60
N PRO A 70 -39.03 -15.27 0.27
CA PRO A 70 -38.38 -13.98 0.14
C PRO A 70 -36.89 -14.09 0.45
N TYR A 71 -36.05 -13.53 -0.42
CA TYR A 71 -34.65 -13.27 -0.13
C TYR A 71 -34.28 -11.88 -0.67
N ASP A 72 -33.42 -11.19 0.08
CA ASP A 72 -33.18 -9.76 -0.09
C ASP A 72 -31.86 -9.48 -0.81
N VAL A 73 -30.90 -10.41 -0.71
CA VAL A 73 -29.56 -10.26 -1.28
C VAL A 73 -29.12 -11.52 -2.02
N GLN A 74 -28.77 -11.37 -3.29
CA GLN A 74 -28.04 -12.37 -4.07
C GLN A 74 -26.54 -12.09 -3.99
N TYR A 75 -25.76 -13.04 -3.52
CA TYR A 75 -24.31 -13.00 -3.68
C TYR A 75 -23.91 -13.79 -4.91
N SER A 76 -22.96 -13.25 -5.66
CA SER A 76 -22.28 -13.96 -6.74
C SER A 76 -20.81 -14.06 -6.41
N ASP A 77 -20.37 -15.30 -6.22
CA ASP A 77 -18.99 -15.68 -5.96
C ASP A 77 -18.14 -15.56 -7.23
N ILE A 78 -16.88 -16.01 -7.22
CA ILE A 78 -15.90 -15.83 -8.29
C ILE A 78 -16.24 -16.48 -9.65
N ASP A 79 -17.35 -17.21 -9.76
CA ASP A 79 -17.75 -17.94 -10.96
C ASP A 79 -18.15 -17.03 -12.14
N TYR A 80 -18.64 -15.80 -11.86
CA TYR A 80 -19.03 -14.88 -12.94
C TYR A 80 -17.82 -14.34 -13.73
N MET A 81 -16.60 -14.53 -13.22
CA MET A 81 -15.38 -13.95 -13.75
C MET A 81 -14.66 -14.89 -14.72
N GLU A 82 -14.04 -14.31 -15.76
CA GLU A 82 -13.26 -15.07 -16.73
C GLU A 82 -12.01 -15.63 -16.04
N ARG A 83 -11.94 -16.96 -15.89
CA ARG A 83 -10.83 -17.65 -15.20
C ARG A 83 -10.60 -17.11 -13.77
N GLN A 84 -11.66 -16.65 -13.09
CA GLN A 84 -11.60 -16.08 -11.73
C GLN A 84 -10.72 -14.82 -11.64
N LEU A 85 -10.55 -14.09 -12.75
CA LEU A 85 -9.81 -12.82 -12.76
C LEU A 85 -10.72 -11.67 -12.34
N ASP A 86 -10.37 -10.97 -11.26
CA ASP A 86 -11.10 -9.80 -10.78
C ASP A 86 -11.36 -8.77 -11.91
N PHE A 87 -12.53 -8.13 -11.86
CA PHE A 87 -12.99 -7.12 -12.84
C PHE A 87 -13.18 -7.63 -14.27
N THR A 88 -13.32 -8.95 -14.47
CA THR A 88 -13.69 -9.56 -15.76
C THR A 88 -15.08 -10.19 -15.70
N LEU A 89 -15.68 -10.41 -16.88
CA LEU A 89 -16.95 -11.12 -17.02
C LEU A 89 -16.77 -12.29 -17.98
N SER A 90 -17.08 -13.50 -17.53
CA SER A 90 -16.98 -14.70 -18.36
C SER A 90 -18.09 -14.73 -19.42
N PRO A 91 -17.86 -15.28 -20.63
CA PRO A 91 -18.90 -15.44 -21.66
C PRO A 91 -20.14 -16.21 -21.17
N LYS A 92 -19.97 -17.12 -20.20
CA LYS A 92 -21.06 -17.86 -19.55
C LYS A 92 -22.00 -16.98 -18.72
N PHE A 93 -21.59 -15.76 -18.42
CA PHE A 93 -22.32 -14.78 -17.63
C PHE A 93 -22.57 -13.49 -18.43
N SER A 94 -22.57 -13.57 -19.76
CA SER A 94 -22.75 -12.40 -20.63
C SER A 94 -24.07 -11.66 -20.39
N GLY A 95 -25.15 -12.36 -20.00
CA GLY A 95 -26.44 -11.77 -19.63
C GLY A 95 -26.54 -11.31 -18.17
N PHE A 96 -25.49 -11.52 -17.37
CA PHE A 96 -25.51 -11.24 -15.94
C PHE A 96 -25.76 -9.75 -15.60
N PRO A 97 -25.21 -8.75 -16.33
CA PRO A 97 -25.54 -7.34 -16.08
C PRO A 97 -27.04 -7.04 -16.20
N ASP A 98 -27.70 -7.61 -17.21
CA ASP A 98 -29.14 -7.43 -17.43
C ASP A 98 -29.96 -8.12 -16.34
N LEU A 99 -29.53 -9.31 -15.89
CA LEU A 99 -30.13 -10.01 -14.77
C LEU A 99 -30.01 -9.22 -13.47
N ILE A 100 -28.85 -8.62 -13.20
CA ILE A 100 -28.66 -7.73 -12.04
C ILE A 100 -29.63 -6.56 -12.10
N ASN A 101 -29.80 -5.93 -13.27
CA ASN A 101 -30.73 -4.82 -13.45
C ASN A 101 -32.18 -5.27 -13.20
N ARG A 102 -32.57 -6.47 -13.64
CA ARG A 102 -33.88 -7.07 -13.35
C ARG A 102 -34.09 -7.24 -11.84
N MET A 103 -33.18 -7.96 -11.17
CA MET A 103 -33.28 -8.20 -9.72
C MET A 103 -33.32 -6.90 -8.92
N LYS A 104 -32.51 -5.89 -9.29
CA LYS A 104 -32.53 -4.57 -8.64
C LYS A 104 -33.87 -3.85 -8.80
N LYS A 105 -34.51 -3.97 -9.97
CA LYS A 105 -35.84 -3.38 -10.23
C LYS A 105 -36.91 -4.02 -9.36
N ASP A 106 -36.77 -5.30 -9.05
CA ASP A 106 -37.67 -6.06 -8.20
C ASP A 106 -37.37 -5.88 -6.69
N GLY A 107 -36.43 -5.00 -6.34
CA GLY A 107 -36.11 -4.61 -4.97
C GLY A 107 -34.95 -5.40 -4.33
N MET A 108 -34.34 -6.34 -5.04
CA MET A 108 -33.21 -7.10 -4.53
C MET A 108 -31.88 -6.34 -4.60
N ARG A 109 -30.95 -6.74 -3.73
CA ARG A 109 -29.54 -6.37 -3.83
C ARG A 109 -28.73 -7.50 -4.41
N VAL A 110 -27.74 -7.16 -5.23
CA VAL A 110 -26.75 -8.11 -5.73
C VAL A 110 -25.38 -7.65 -5.24
N ILE A 111 -24.66 -8.54 -4.57
CA ILE A 111 -23.31 -8.30 -4.07
C ILE A 111 -22.37 -9.21 -4.85
N LEU A 112 -21.37 -8.61 -5.47
CA LEU A 112 -20.31 -9.32 -6.19
C LEU A 112 -19.14 -9.52 -5.24
N ILE A 113 -18.63 -10.75 -5.16
CA ILE A 113 -17.41 -11.05 -4.43
C ILE A 113 -16.22 -10.80 -5.37
N LEU A 114 -15.18 -10.17 -4.82
CA LEU A 114 -13.85 -10.00 -5.42
C LEU A 114 -12.84 -10.69 -4.51
N VAL A 115 -11.82 -11.33 -5.09
CA VAL A 115 -10.83 -12.11 -4.33
C VAL A 115 -9.43 -11.62 -4.61
N ALA A 116 -8.87 -10.87 -3.65
CA ALA A 116 -7.47 -10.52 -3.67
C ALA A 116 -6.62 -11.72 -3.23
N THR A 117 -5.75 -12.21 -4.12
CA THR A 117 -4.76 -13.24 -3.78
C THR A 117 -3.41 -12.58 -3.53
N ILE A 118 -2.85 -12.77 -2.32
CA ILE A 118 -1.51 -12.27 -1.97
C ILE A 118 -0.56 -13.47 -1.92
N THR A 119 0.49 -13.45 -2.74
CA THR A 119 1.52 -14.50 -2.79
C THR A 119 2.85 -14.00 -2.22
N ASP A 120 3.79 -14.93 -2.02
CA ASP A 120 5.18 -14.61 -1.65
C ASP A 120 5.38 -13.95 -0.28
N ILE A 121 4.36 -14.02 0.60
CA ILE A 121 4.51 -13.61 1.99
C ILE A 121 5.30 -14.69 2.76
N ARG A 122 6.40 -14.28 3.40
CA ARG A 122 7.16 -15.13 4.34
C ARG A 122 6.73 -14.84 5.77
N LEU A 123 5.93 -15.72 6.36
CA LEU A 123 5.45 -15.60 7.75
C LEU A 123 6.11 -16.67 8.64
N MET A 124 6.53 -16.25 9.83
CA MET A 124 6.98 -17.14 10.90
C MET A 124 5.78 -17.68 11.69
N LEU A 125 5.75 -19.00 11.90
CA LEU A 125 4.65 -19.66 12.62
C LEU A 125 4.61 -19.24 14.09
N GLY A 126 3.44 -18.86 14.59
CA GLY A 126 3.21 -18.51 16.00
C GLY A 126 3.40 -17.03 16.34
N GLU A 127 3.76 -16.20 15.37
CA GLU A 127 3.79 -14.75 15.52
C GLU A 127 2.48 -14.10 15.05
N ALA A 128 2.09 -13.01 15.70
CA ALA A 128 0.95 -12.20 15.29
C ALA A 128 1.40 -11.19 14.22
N TYR A 129 0.59 -11.05 13.16
CA TYR A 129 0.85 -10.12 12.07
C TYR A 129 -0.37 -9.22 11.87
N THR A 130 -0.14 -7.94 11.60
CA THR A 130 -1.18 -6.98 11.23
C THR A 130 -1.00 -6.61 9.76
N VAL A 131 -2.08 -6.69 8.97
CA VAL A 131 -2.12 -6.15 7.61
C VAL A 131 -2.62 -4.71 7.72
N GLU A 132 -1.75 -3.76 7.43
CA GLU A 132 -2.08 -2.34 7.41
C GLU A 132 -2.11 -1.85 5.96
N TRP A 133 -3.21 -1.19 5.59
CA TRP A 133 -3.35 -0.50 4.33
C TRP A 133 -2.94 0.95 4.57
N ASN A 134 -1.68 1.29 4.33
CA ASN A 134 -1.26 2.68 4.42
C ASN A 134 -1.74 3.43 3.18
N ILE A 135 -2.75 4.26 3.40
CA ILE A 135 -3.01 5.41 2.52
C ILE A 135 -1.79 6.30 2.75
N MET A 136 -0.89 6.36 1.77
CA MET A 136 0.35 7.12 1.88
C MET A 136 0.03 8.56 2.27
N GLU A 137 0.62 9.04 3.36
CA GLU A 137 0.33 10.39 3.83
C GLU A 137 0.84 11.42 2.81
N ASP A 138 0.20 12.58 2.74
CA ASP A 138 0.58 13.64 1.82
C ASP A 138 2.06 14.08 1.98
N GLN A 139 2.64 13.88 3.17
CA GLN A 139 4.05 14.16 3.49
C GLN A 139 5.03 13.11 2.96
N GLU A 140 4.56 11.89 2.70
CA GLU A 140 5.37 10.77 2.20
C GLU A 140 5.39 10.72 0.67
N LYS A 141 4.50 11.49 0.01
CA LYS A 141 4.41 11.57 -1.45
C LYS A 141 5.70 12.13 -2.06
N ILE A 142 6.42 11.29 -2.79
CA ILE A 142 7.59 11.69 -3.59
C ILE A 142 7.14 12.05 -5.01
N ASP A 143 7.45 13.27 -5.45
CA ASP A 143 7.11 13.78 -6.77
C ASP A 143 7.68 12.91 -7.90
N CYS A 144 6.79 12.37 -8.73
CA CYS A 144 7.13 11.56 -9.90
C CYS A 144 7.22 12.37 -11.20
N TYR A 145 6.80 13.64 -11.18
CA TYR A 145 6.87 14.53 -12.33
C TYR A 145 7.47 15.91 -11.99
N PRO A 146 8.75 15.95 -11.59
CA PRO A 146 9.44 17.21 -11.30
C PRO A 146 9.87 17.98 -12.56
N ASP A 147 9.56 17.48 -13.76
CA ASP A 147 9.93 18.09 -15.03
C ASP A 147 9.25 19.46 -15.21
N GLU A 148 9.97 20.39 -15.86
CA GLU A 148 9.53 21.78 -16.01
C GLU A 148 8.18 21.93 -16.72
N GLN A 149 7.84 20.99 -17.61
CA GLN A 149 6.62 21.01 -18.42
C GLN A 149 6.08 19.61 -18.64
N GLY A 150 4.76 19.49 -18.82
CA GLY A 150 4.11 18.24 -19.24
C GLY A 150 3.44 17.45 -18.12
N ALA A 151 3.42 17.95 -16.88
CA ALA A 151 2.68 17.33 -15.79
C ALA A 151 1.17 17.29 -16.14
N SER A 152 0.64 16.08 -16.29
CA SER A 152 -0.79 15.80 -16.50
C SER A 152 -1.08 14.39 -16.02
N GLU A 153 -2.35 14.10 -15.71
CA GLU A 153 -2.80 12.77 -15.31
C GLU A 153 -2.33 11.68 -16.29
N ALA A 154 -2.54 11.90 -17.59
CA ALA A 154 -2.13 10.94 -18.62
C ALA A 154 -0.61 10.68 -18.64
N ASN A 155 0.21 11.74 -18.53
CA ASN A 155 1.67 11.61 -18.52
C ASN A 155 2.19 11.00 -17.21
N CYS A 156 1.50 11.23 -16.09
CA CYS A 156 1.82 10.63 -14.81
C CYS A 156 1.59 9.11 -14.82
N ILE A 157 0.42 8.69 -15.30
CA ILE A 157 0.07 7.26 -15.44
C ILE A 157 1.00 6.57 -16.43
N ALA A 158 1.44 7.26 -17.49
CA ALA A 158 2.43 6.74 -18.43
C ALA A 158 3.81 6.48 -17.78
N ARG A 159 4.11 7.08 -16.63
CA ARG A 159 5.31 6.78 -15.81
C ARG A 159 5.10 5.67 -14.78
N GLY A 160 3.89 5.09 -14.72
CA GLY A 160 3.55 4.09 -13.71
C GLY A 160 3.34 4.69 -12.32
N CYS A 161 3.05 6.00 -12.25
CA CYS A 161 2.79 6.74 -11.03
C CYS A 161 1.29 7.00 -10.85
N ILE A 162 0.91 7.46 -9.66
CA ILE A 162 -0.49 7.81 -9.35
C ILE A 162 -0.67 9.31 -9.44
N TRP A 163 -1.77 9.73 -10.08
CA TRP A 163 -2.24 11.11 -10.09
C TRP A 163 -3.37 11.30 -9.09
N GLU A 164 -3.19 12.20 -8.13
CA GLU A 164 -4.20 12.58 -7.15
C GLU A 164 -4.11 14.08 -6.86
N GLU A 165 -5.19 14.82 -7.08
CA GLU A 165 -5.22 16.24 -6.75
C GLU A 165 -5.27 16.42 -5.23
N SER A 166 -4.34 17.19 -4.68
CA SER A 166 -4.36 17.58 -3.27
C SER A 166 -4.72 19.05 -3.12
N SER A 167 -5.47 19.34 -2.06
CA SER A 167 -5.80 20.71 -1.63
C SER A 167 -4.68 21.35 -0.80
N PHE A 168 -3.67 20.58 -0.41
CA PHE A 168 -2.53 21.04 0.37
C PHE A 168 -1.42 21.56 -0.54
N SER A 169 -0.93 22.77 -0.23
CA SER A 169 0.17 23.40 -0.97
C SER A 169 1.47 22.61 -0.79
N GLY A 170 2.14 22.31 -1.90
CA GLY A 170 3.44 21.60 -1.90
C GLY A 170 3.34 20.08 -2.00
N VAL A 171 2.12 19.52 -1.98
CA VAL A 171 1.90 18.08 -2.22
C VAL A 171 1.91 17.82 -3.72
N PRO A 172 2.74 16.90 -4.23
CA PRO A 172 2.79 16.61 -5.66
C PRO A 172 1.53 15.86 -6.09
N TYR A 173 0.93 16.30 -7.21
CA TYR A 173 -0.23 15.61 -7.79
C TYR A 173 0.16 14.28 -8.42
N CYS A 174 1.37 14.16 -8.98
CA CYS A 174 1.91 12.92 -9.51
C CYS A 174 2.97 12.36 -8.56
N TYR A 175 2.77 11.16 -8.00
CA TYR A 175 3.70 10.61 -7.01
C TYR A 175 4.02 9.12 -7.23
N PHE A 176 5.18 8.70 -6.71
CA PHE A 176 5.63 7.31 -6.76
C PHE A 176 4.86 6.42 -5.77
N VAL A 177 4.48 5.23 -6.23
CA VAL A 177 3.92 4.16 -5.39
C VAL A 177 4.67 2.83 -5.51
N ASN A 178 5.41 2.67 -6.60
CA ASN A 178 6.13 1.47 -6.91
C ASN A 178 7.62 1.77 -7.03
N GLU A 179 8.45 0.87 -6.53
CA GLU A 179 9.88 0.97 -6.74
C GLU A 179 10.30 0.47 -8.11
N LEU A 180 11.26 1.15 -8.72
CA LEU A 180 11.83 0.76 -10.02
C LEU A 180 13.02 -0.18 -9.89
N TYR A 181 13.70 -0.20 -8.74
CA TYR A 181 14.90 -0.99 -8.51
C TYR A 181 14.70 -1.97 -7.35
N SER A 182 15.40 -3.10 -7.42
CA SER A 182 15.51 -4.09 -6.34
C SER A 182 16.97 -4.27 -5.97
N VAL A 183 17.25 -4.47 -4.68
CA VAL A 183 18.59 -4.79 -4.21
C VAL A 183 18.75 -6.29 -3.98
N SER A 184 19.96 -6.79 -4.20
CA SER A 184 20.33 -8.19 -4.02
C SER A 184 21.80 -8.31 -3.64
N ASN A 185 22.21 -9.50 -3.19
CA ASN A 185 23.61 -9.81 -2.88
C ASN A 185 24.23 -8.77 -1.92
N VAL A 186 23.53 -8.47 -0.82
CA VAL A 186 24.02 -7.56 0.22
C VAL A 186 25.17 -8.24 0.97
N GLN A 187 26.33 -7.61 1.00
CA GLN A 187 27.50 -8.11 1.70
C GLN A 187 27.99 -7.05 2.69
N ASN A 188 28.16 -7.46 3.94
CA ASN A 188 28.68 -6.60 5.00
C ASN A 188 30.07 -7.07 5.41
N GLY A 189 31.05 -6.19 5.29
CA GLY A 189 32.42 -6.38 5.73
C GLY A 189 32.81 -5.45 6.89
N PRO A 190 34.00 -5.64 7.47
CA PRO A 190 34.48 -4.79 8.56
C PRO A 190 34.72 -3.35 8.10
N ASN A 191 35.13 -3.13 6.85
CA ASN A 191 35.55 -1.83 6.32
C ASN A 191 34.64 -1.29 5.20
N GLU A 192 33.77 -2.14 4.66
CA GLU A 192 32.84 -1.77 3.59
C GLU A 192 31.56 -2.61 3.63
N ALA A 193 30.52 -2.12 2.99
CA ALA A 193 29.33 -2.90 2.63
C ALA A 193 29.03 -2.72 1.14
N THR A 194 28.56 -3.76 0.48
CA THR A 194 28.24 -3.75 -0.95
C THR A 194 26.88 -4.36 -1.21
N ALA A 195 26.24 -3.92 -2.28
CA ALA A 195 25.02 -4.55 -2.78
C ALA A 195 24.86 -4.35 -4.28
N ASN A 196 24.18 -5.29 -4.93
CA ASN A 196 23.81 -5.18 -6.34
C ASN A 196 22.40 -4.59 -6.44
N ILE A 197 22.22 -3.60 -7.31
CA ILE A 197 20.95 -2.92 -7.55
C ILE A 197 20.54 -3.20 -8.99
N SER A 198 19.40 -3.86 -9.17
CA SER A 198 18.88 -4.30 -10.47
C SER A 198 17.56 -3.61 -10.78
N LEU A 199 17.39 -3.14 -12.01
CA LEU A 199 16.13 -2.57 -12.48
C LEU A 199 15.05 -3.67 -12.52
N LYS A 200 13.89 -3.41 -11.93
CA LYS A 200 12.73 -4.31 -11.99
C LYS A 200 12.12 -4.21 -13.39
N ALA A 201 11.73 -5.35 -13.96
CA ALA A 201 11.00 -5.38 -15.22
C ALA A 201 9.65 -4.66 -15.03
N SER A 202 9.47 -3.54 -15.74
CA SER A 202 8.24 -2.76 -15.70
C SER A 202 7.97 -2.16 -17.08
N PRO A 203 6.70 -2.06 -17.51
CA PRO A 203 6.36 -1.41 -18.77
C PRO A 203 6.71 0.09 -18.76
N PHE A 204 6.99 0.66 -17.57
CA PHE A 204 7.23 2.09 -17.35
C PHE A 204 8.72 2.45 -17.23
N THR A 205 9.65 1.51 -17.37
CA THR A 205 11.10 1.74 -17.15
C THR A 205 11.70 2.81 -18.06
N ASN A 206 11.17 2.99 -19.27
CA ASN A 206 11.63 3.98 -20.25
C ASN A 206 10.81 5.29 -20.25
N ALA A 207 9.90 5.47 -19.29
CA ALA A 207 9.02 6.63 -19.22
C ALA A 207 9.67 7.87 -18.57
N PHE A 208 10.89 7.71 -18.03
CA PHE A 208 11.67 8.77 -17.41
C PHE A 208 12.63 9.42 -18.43
N PRO A 209 13.10 10.66 -18.17
CA PRO A 209 13.83 11.46 -19.17
C PRO A 209 15.12 10.84 -19.75
N SER A 210 15.69 9.84 -19.09
CA SER A 210 16.92 9.17 -19.52
C SER A 210 16.74 7.66 -19.54
N THR A 211 17.49 7.00 -20.42
CA THR A 211 17.56 5.54 -20.46
C THR A 211 18.10 5.03 -19.12
N PRO A 212 17.36 4.17 -18.41
CA PRO A 212 17.80 3.64 -17.13
C PRO A 212 19.03 2.72 -17.31
N VAL A 213 19.81 2.59 -16.23
CA VAL A 213 20.91 1.63 -16.18
C VAL A 213 20.41 0.37 -15.47
N ASP A 214 20.47 -0.77 -16.15
CA ASP A 214 19.86 -2.03 -15.68
C ASP A 214 20.53 -2.61 -14.44
N GLN A 215 21.86 -2.44 -14.34
CA GLN A 215 22.70 -3.01 -13.28
C GLN A 215 23.55 -1.91 -12.67
N LEU A 216 23.35 -1.68 -11.38
CA LEU A 216 24.09 -0.72 -10.56
C LEU A 216 24.72 -1.45 -9.38
N GLN A 217 25.78 -0.87 -8.84
CA GLN A 217 26.43 -1.37 -7.64
C GLN A 217 26.47 -0.29 -6.57
N LEU A 218 25.99 -0.63 -5.37
CA LEU A 218 26.17 0.15 -4.16
C LEU A 218 27.46 -0.30 -3.47
N ARG A 219 28.30 0.67 -3.11
CA ARG A 219 29.45 0.48 -2.23
C ARG A 219 29.46 1.53 -1.14
N VAL A 220 29.50 1.07 0.10
CA VAL A 220 29.64 1.87 1.31
C VAL A 220 31.03 1.63 1.88
N ILE A 221 31.81 2.68 2.13
CA ILE A 221 33.16 2.62 2.66
C ILE A 221 33.19 3.34 4.01
N TYR A 222 33.75 2.68 5.02
CA TYR A 222 33.87 3.23 6.38
C TYR A 222 35.24 3.89 6.56
N HIS A 223 35.40 5.10 6.02
CA HIS A 223 36.69 5.78 5.98
C HIS A 223 37.26 6.08 7.37
N LYS A 224 36.47 6.69 8.27
CA LYS A 224 36.87 7.01 9.65
C LYS A 224 35.71 6.67 10.59
N ASN A 225 35.95 6.73 11.91
CA ASN A 225 34.91 6.47 12.89
C ASN A 225 33.73 7.46 12.83
N ASP A 226 33.92 8.62 12.21
CA ASP A 226 32.98 9.73 12.05
C ASP A 226 32.67 10.06 10.58
N MET A 227 33.24 9.31 9.62
CA MET A 227 33.12 9.59 8.19
C MET A 227 32.92 8.31 7.38
N LEU A 228 31.81 8.26 6.66
CA LEU A 228 31.52 7.24 5.65
C LEU A 228 31.35 7.88 4.27
N GLN A 229 31.43 7.04 3.25
CA GLN A 229 31.03 7.39 1.89
C GLN A 229 30.23 6.23 1.32
N PHE A 230 29.09 6.52 0.71
CA PHE A 230 28.41 5.54 -0.14
C PHE A 230 28.38 6.05 -1.58
N LYS A 231 28.42 5.12 -2.53
CA LYS A 231 28.39 5.40 -3.95
C LYS A 231 27.55 4.36 -4.66
N ILE A 232 26.64 4.83 -5.51
CA ILE A 232 25.92 4.00 -6.48
C ILE A 232 26.53 4.31 -7.84
N TYR A 233 26.98 3.28 -8.56
CA TYR A 233 27.64 3.46 -9.86
C TYR A 233 27.32 2.32 -10.82
N ASP A 234 27.53 2.58 -12.11
CA ASP A 234 27.47 1.57 -13.16
C ASP A 234 28.81 0.80 -13.18
N PRO A 235 28.80 -0.51 -12.86
CA PRO A 235 30.02 -1.32 -12.84
C PRO A 235 30.51 -1.71 -14.24
N SER A 236 29.67 -1.61 -15.27
CA SER A 236 29.99 -1.97 -16.66
C SER A 236 30.49 -0.79 -17.48
N HIS A 237 30.03 0.42 -17.18
CA HIS A 237 30.43 1.63 -17.91
C HIS A 237 30.86 2.76 -16.97
N SER A 238 32.06 3.30 -17.19
CA SER A 238 32.55 4.45 -16.45
C SER A 238 31.71 5.69 -16.77
N ARG A 239 30.95 6.16 -15.78
CA ARG A 239 30.23 7.44 -15.85
C ARG A 239 31.12 8.58 -15.39
N TYR A 240 30.73 9.81 -15.72
CA TYR A 240 31.43 11.00 -15.27
C TYR A 240 31.49 11.04 -13.73
N GLU A 241 32.68 11.28 -13.19
CA GLU A 241 32.93 11.54 -11.77
C GLU A 241 33.60 12.90 -11.61
N VAL A 242 33.22 13.62 -10.56
CA VAL A 242 33.73 14.96 -10.29
C VAL A 242 35.24 14.89 -10.04
N PRO A 243 36.09 15.52 -10.88
CA PRO A 243 37.54 15.38 -10.82
C PRO A 243 38.16 16.38 -9.81
N VAL A 244 37.60 16.44 -8.60
CA VAL A 244 38.09 17.30 -7.52
C VAL A 244 38.75 16.41 -6.46
N PRO A 245 40.05 16.61 -6.16
CA PRO A 245 40.73 15.85 -5.13
C PRO A 245 40.05 16.03 -3.77
N LEU A 246 39.75 14.91 -3.11
CA LEU A 246 39.23 14.88 -1.75
C LEU A 246 40.30 14.35 -0.80
N ASN A 247 40.37 14.90 0.41
CA ASN A 247 41.30 14.46 1.44
C ASN A 247 40.71 13.26 2.22
N ILE A 248 40.73 12.09 1.58
CA ILE A 248 40.19 10.84 2.11
C ILE A 248 41.34 9.90 2.45
N PRO A 249 41.29 9.15 3.58
CA PRO A 249 42.28 8.12 3.87
C PRO A 249 42.41 7.12 2.72
N ALA A 250 43.66 6.76 2.37
CA ALA A 250 43.92 5.80 1.30
C ALA A 250 43.40 4.38 1.62
N VAL A 251 43.26 4.07 2.91
CA VAL A 251 42.71 2.82 3.43
C VAL A 251 41.73 3.18 4.53
N PRO A 252 40.59 2.47 4.66
CA PRO A 252 39.67 2.65 5.78
C PRO A 252 40.38 2.54 7.13
N GLU A 253 40.27 3.60 7.94
CA GLU A 253 40.84 3.69 9.29
C GLU A 253 39.80 3.39 10.38
N SER A 254 38.51 3.23 10.02
CA SER A 254 37.47 2.94 11.01
C SER A 254 37.68 1.57 11.66
N THR A 255 37.38 1.47 12.95
CA THR A 255 37.30 0.19 13.67
C THR A 255 35.85 -0.10 14.04
N SER A 256 35.46 -1.38 14.10
CA SER A 256 34.09 -1.76 14.49
C SER A 256 33.68 -1.21 15.86
N GLU A 257 34.64 -1.17 16.80
CA GLU A 257 34.48 -0.66 18.16
C GLU A 257 34.39 0.86 18.23
N GLY A 258 35.22 1.57 17.46
CA GLY A 258 35.32 3.03 17.51
C GLY A 258 34.30 3.76 16.63
N ARG A 259 33.71 3.08 15.65
CA ARG A 259 32.78 3.67 14.69
C ARG A 259 31.52 4.19 15.36
N LEU A 260 31.18 5.45 15.10
CA LEU A 260 30.07 6.17 15.72
C LEU A 260 28.72 5.94 15.02
N TYR A 261 28.72 5.23 13.90
CA TYR A 261 27.55 4.98 13.07
C TYR A 261 27.47 3.51 12.65
N ASP A 262 26.26 3.06 12.36
CA ASP A 262 25.95 1.79 11.71
C ASP A 262 25.24 2.07 10.39
N VAL A 263 25.45 1.18 9.41
CA VAL A 263 24.79 1.27 8.09
C VAL A 263 24.04 -0.02 7.86
N THR A 264 22.76 0.10 7.50
CA THR A 264 21.89 -1.03 7.12
C THR A 264 21.36 -0.79 5.72
N ILE A 265 21.54 -1.79 4.85
CA ILE A 265 20.96 -1.79 3.50
C ILE A 265 19.63 -2.54 3.60
N LYS A 266 18.52 -1.82 3.44
CA LYS A 266 17.15 -2.37 3.43
C LYS A 266 16.86 -2.96 2.05
N GLU A 267 16.22 -4.13 2.05
CA GLU A 267 15.99 -4.88 0.81
C GLU A 267 14.66 -4.56 0.11
N ASN A 268 13.61 -4.26 0.87
CA ASN A 268 12.27 -4.02 0.35
C ASN A 268 11.48 -3.07 1.27
N PRO A 269 11.28 -1.79 0.90
CA PRO A 269 11.88 -1.10 -0.23
C PRO A 269 13.42 -1.02 -0.14
N PHE A 270 14.12 -0.85 -1.27
CA PHE A 270 15.55 -0.56 -1.26
C PHE A 270 15.81 0.76 -0.53
N GLY A 271 16.65 0.71 0.50
CA GLY A 271 17.02 1.91 1.25
C GLY A 271 18.37 1.77 1.92
N ILE A 272 19.01 2.90 2.19
CA ILE A 272 20.24 2.96 2.97
C ILE A 272 19.89 3.67 4.26
N GLU A 273 19.92 2.96 5.38
CA GLU A 273 19.70 3.53 6.71
C GLU A 273 21.05 3.73 7.41
N ILE A 274 21.35 4.96 7.76
CA ILE A 274 22.53 5.30 8.56
C ILE A 274 22.04 5.64 9.97
N ARG A 275 22.56 4.97 10.98
CA ARG A 275 22.13 5.13 12.37
C ARG A 275 23.29 5.56 13.24
N ARG A 276 23.09 6.59 14.08
CA ARG A 276 24.06 6.98 15.10
C ARG A 276 24.08 5.95 16.23
N LYS A 277 25.22 5.30 16.50
CA LYS A 277 25.32 4.27 17.56
C LYS A 277 24.97 4.77 18.94
N SER A 278 25.37 5.99 19.30
CA SER A 278 25.22 6.50 20.66
C SER A 278 23.77 6.78 21.06
N THR A 279 22.88 7.06 20.10
CA THR A 279 21.50 7.49 20.35
C THR A 279 20.46 6.59 19.71
N GLY A 280 20.85 5.81 18.70
CA GLY A 280 19.92 5.05 17.85
C GLY A 280 19.19 5.91 16.81
N THR A 281 19.48 7.20 16.71
CA THR A 281 18.84 8.11 15.73
C THR A 281 19.25 7.75 14.30
N VAL A 282 18.26 7.64 13.41
CA VAL A 282 18.45 7.53 11.95
C VAL A 282 18.80 8.91 11.40
N MET A 283 19.89 8.98 10.63
CA MET A 283 20.46 10.20 10.05
C MET A 283 20.13 10.32 8.56
#